data_AF-A0A7Y3XM35-F1
#
_entry.id   AF-A0A7Y3XM35-F1
#
_cell.length_a   1.000
_cell.length_b   1.000
_cell.length_c   1.000
_cell.angle_alpha   90.00
_cell.angle_beta   90.00
_cell.angle_gamma   90.00
#
_symmetry.space_group_name_H-M   'P 1'
#
loop_
_entity.id
_entity.type
_entity.pdbx_description
1 polymer ?
#
loop_
_entity_poly.entity_id
_entity_poly.type
_entity_poly.pdbx_seq_one_letter_code
_entity_poly.pdbx_strand_id
1 'polypeptide(L)'
;MNKKYCFFTRVLIVVVISLTVYGRLSFSQEESFHYFKIKLNVEAEPENIKGSIENYMERELRDLGDVILTDSESEWEINVKAAEIITENSDKKDIVCTAVVFEPVNKKKLDALIDTYLYKRREIGNSAIEKFSTELAKLMYEYKRLSEHLFFLTDSIHIRRLCSEIIADFNGKCLNPKREFYQREQEAIRKLY
;
A
#
# COMPACT_ATOMS: atom_id res chain seq x y z
N MET A 1 37.75 -56.79 -15.59
CA MET A 1 37.73 -55.37 -15.16
C MET A 1 36.29 -54.84 -15.15
N ASN A 2 35.76 -54.62 -13.94
CA ASN A 2 35.00 -53.43 -13.51
C ASN A 2 33.62 -53.06 -14.09
N LYS A 3 32.69 -54.02 -14.25
CA LYS A 3 31.25 -53.70 -14.38
C LYS A 3 30.67 -52.97 -13.15
N LYS A 4 31.22 -53.20 -11.95
CA LYS A 4 30.79 -52.52 -10.71
C LYS A 4 31.12 -51.02 -10.69
N TYR A 5 32.22 -50.61 -11.30
CA TYR A 5 32.62 -49.20 -11.35
C TYR A 5 31.71 -48.40 -12.27
N CYS A 6 31.33 -48.96 -13.43
CA CYS A 6 30.46 -48.28 -14.40
C CYS A 6 29.05 -48.00 -13.85
N PHE A 7 28.52 -48.87 -12.98
CA PHE A 7 27.24 -48.64 -12.31
C PHE A 7 27.33 -47.50 -11.28
N PHE A 8 28.37 -47.48 -10.45
CA PHE A 8 28.59 -46.44 -9.46
C PHE A 8 28.78 -45.05 -10.10
N THR A 9 29.49 -44.96 -11.22
CA THR A 9 29.68 -43.66 -11.92
C THR A 9 28.36 -43.11 -12.45
N ARG A 10 27.46 -43.96 -12.96
CA ARG A 10 26.15 -43.52 -13.48
C ARG A 10 25.22 -43.03 -12.37
N VAL A 11 25.20 -43.71 -11.22
CA VAL A 11 24.41 -43.27 -10.05
C VAL A 11 24.93 -41.93 -9.51
N LEU A 12 26.26 -41.76 -9.43
CA LEU A 12 26.86 -40.52 -8.94
C LEU A 12 26.55 -39.31 -9.83
N ILE A 13 26.57 -39.50 -11.16
CA ILE A 13 26.19 -38.46 -12.11
C ILE A 13 24.71 -38.07 -11.95
N VAL A 14 23.81 -39.05 -11.79
CA VAL A 14 22.39 -38.76 -11.57
C VAL A 14 22.18 -38.00 -10.26
N VAL A 15 22.86 -38.37 -9.17
CA VAL A 15 22.76 -37.65 -7.89
C VAL A 15 23.27 -36.20 -8.00
N VAL A 16 24.37 -35.97 -8.72
CA VAL A 16 24.90 -34.61 -8.94
C VAL A 16 23.98 -33.78 -9.84
N ILE A 17 23.39 -34.37 -10.87
CA ILE A 17 22.40 -33.69 -11.72
C ILE A 17 21.14 -33.37 -10.91
N SER A 18 20.63 -34.31 -10.10
CA SER A 18 19.50 -34.07 -9.22
C SER A 18 19.79 -32.96 -8.22
N LEU A 19 20.96 -32.95 -7.57
CA LEU A 19 21.35 -31.91 -6.61
C LEU A 19 21.49 -30.52 -7.27
N THR A 20 21.98 -30.46 -8.51
CA THR A 20 22.08 -29.18 -9.24
C THR A 20 20.73 -28.69 -9.77
N VAL A 21 19.82 -29.60 -10.16
CA VAL A 21 18.44 -29.26 -10.53
C VAL A 21 17.64 -28.81 -9.31
N TYR A 22 17.74 -29.51 -8.16
CA TYR A 22 17.12 -29.10 -6.91
C TYR A 22 17.69 -27.77 -6.39
N GLY A 23 19.01 -27.59 -6.43
CA GLY A 23 19.65 -26.32 -6.03
C GLY A 23 19.22 -25.12 -6.89
N ARG A 24 18.96 -25.34 -8.19
CA ARG A 24 18.44 -24.30 -9.09
C ARG A 24 16.94 -24.04 -8.94
N LEU A 25 16.15 -25.05 -8.57
CA LEU A 25 14.73 -24.87 -8.23
C LEU A 25 14.52 -24.12 -6.91
N SER A 26 15.43 -24.30 -5.93
CA SER A 26 15.39 -23.59 -4.65
C SER A 26 15.88 -22.14 -4.73
N PHE A 27 16.47 -21.73 -5.85
CA PHE A 27 16.73 -20.32 -6.15
C PHE A 27 15.55 -19.75 -6.95
N SER A 28 14.32 -20.02 -6.52
CA SER A 28 13.21 -19.16 -6.87
C SER A 28 13.53 -17.81 -6.24
N GLN A 29 13.89 -16.85 -7.08
CA GLN A 29 13.96 -15.44 -6.73
C GLN A 29 12.69 -15.14 -5.91
N GLU A 30 12.83 -14.92 -4.61
CA GLU A 30 11.75 -14.49 -3.76
C GLU A 30 11.37 -13.12 -4.30
N GLU A 31 10.43 -13.08 -5.26
CA GLU A 31 9.84 -11.83 -5.70
C GLU A 31 9.21 -11.24 -4.45
N SER A 32 9.90 -10.28 -3.85
CA SER A 32 9.38 -9.52 -2.73
C SER A 32 8.20 -8.73 -3.27
N PHE A 33 7.03 -9.36 -3.30
CA PHE A 33 5.76 -8.69 -3.55
C PHE A 33 5.62 -7.65 -2.46
N HIS A 34 5.68 -6.38 -2.86
CA HIS A 34 5.43 -5.28 -1.94
C HIS A 34 3.94 -5.25 -1.67
N TYR A 35 3.54 -5.51 -0.42
CA TYR A 35 2.16 -5.38 0.00
C TYR A 35 1.92 -3.99 0.56
N PHE A 36 0.86 -3.34 0.11
CA PHE A 36 0.42 -2.05 0.64
C PHE A 36 -0.37 -2.25 1.92
N LYS A 37 0.11 -1.68 3.02
CA LYS A 37 -0.63 -1.68 4.29
C LYS A 37 -1.64 -0.55 4.33
N ILE A 38 -2.92 -0.87 4.47
CA ILE A 38 -4.02 0.11 4.43
C ILE A 38 -4.82 0.04 5.72
N LYS A 39 -5.07 1.20 6.30
CA LYS A 39 -6.02 1.38 7.39
C LYS A 39 -7.32 1.93 6.84
N LEU A 40 -8.44 1.30 7.14
CA LEU A 40 -9.78 1.75 6.77
C LEU A 40 -10.51 2.17 8.04
N ASN A 41 -10.98 3.42 8.10
CA ASN A 41 -11.86 3.89 9.17
C ASN A 41 -13.17 4.35 8.55
N VAL A 42 -14.30 3.81 9.03
CA VAL A 42 -15.63 4.18 8.56
C VAL A 42 -16.44 4.72 9.73
N GLU A 43 -16.96 5.93 9.55
CA GLU A 43 -17.96 6.54 10.41
C GLU A 43 -19.24 6.66 9.61
N ALA A 44 -20.38 6.22 10.15
CA ALA A 44 -21.63 6.36 9.43
C ALA A 44 -22.82 6.63 10.36
N GLU A 45 -23.72 7.50 9.92
CA GLU A 45 -24.96 7.82 10.61
C GLU A 45 -26.15 7.50 9.70
N PRO A 46 -27.03 6.53 10.04
CA PRO A 46 -27.05 5.74 11.26
C PRO A 46 -26.03 4.57 11.28
N GLU A 47 -25.68 4.07 12.47
CA GLU A 47 -24.62 3.05 12.66
C GLU A 47 -24.88 1.74 11.85
N ASN A 48 -26.13 1.45 11.50
CA ASN A 48 -26.49 0.26 10.72
C ASN A 48 -25.93 0.26 9.28
N ILE A 49 -25.66 1.43 8.68
CA ILE A 49 -25.07 1.50 7.34
C ILE A 49 -23.54 1.35 7.36
N LYS A 50 -22.90 1.61 8.51
CA LYS A 50 -21.45 1.48 8.69
C LYS A 50 -20.95 0.09 8.34
N GLY A 51 -21.53 -0.95 8.93
CA GLY A 51 -21.11 -2.33 8.71
C GLY A 51 -21.29 -2.78 7.25
N SER A 52 -22.24 -2.19 6.51
CA SER A 52 -22.38 -2.47 5.08
C SER A 52 -21.22 -1.86 4.30
N ILE A 53 -20.88 -0.60 4.56
CA ILE A 53 -19.79 0.13 3.90
C ILE A 53 -18.45 -0.53 4.21
N GLU A 54 -18.16 -0.82 5.48
CA GLU A 54 -16.94 -1.51 5.92
C GLU A 54 -16.77 -2.83 5.19
N ASN A 55 -17.76 -3.72 5.23
CA ASN A 55 -17.66 -5.04 4.60
C ASN A 55 -17.44 -4.96 3.08
N TYR A 56 -18.13 -4.04 2.40
CA TYR A 56 -17.94 -3.88 0.96
C TYR A 56 -16.54 -3.34 0.64
N MET A 57 -16.10 -2.29 1.34
CA MET A 57 -14.78 -1.71 1.08
C MET A 57 -13.64 -2.66 1.44
N GLU A 58 -13.73 -3.38 2.56
CA GLU A 58 -12.74 -4.38 2.92
C GLU A 58 -12.61 -5.47 1.86
N ARG A 59 -13.74 -5.95 1.32
CA ARG A 59 -13.72 -6.97 0.27
C ARG A 59 -13.07 -6.44 -1.00
N GLU A 60 -13.52 -5.27 -1.48
CA GLU A 60 -12.96 -4.67 -2.70
C GLU A 60 -11.46 -4.35 -2.55
N LEU A 61 -11.01 -3.95 -1.36
CA LEU A 61 -9.58 -3.75 -1.06
C LEU A 61 -8.79 -5.06 -1.09
N ARG A 62 -9.32 -6.14 -0.49
CA ARG A 62 -8.68 -7.46 -0.51
C ARG A 62 -8.63 -8.05 -1.93
N ASP A 63 -9.64 -7.78 -2.75
CA ASP A 63 -9.73 -8.22 -4.14
C ASP A 63 -8.64 -7.60 -5.04
N LEU A 64 -7.96 -6.53 -4.59
CA LEU A 64 -6.78 -5.97 -5.27
C LEU A 64 -5.55 -6.91 -5.22
N GLY A 65 -5.51 -7.85 -4.27
CA GLY A 65 -4.49 -8.91 -4.19
C GLY A 65 -3.15 -8.52 -3.56
N ASP A 66 -2.77 -7.24 -3.61
CA ASP A 66 -1.51 -6.71 -3.06
C ASP A 66 -1.71 -5.75 -1.87
N VAL A 67 -2.86 -5.87 -1.20
CA VAL A 67 -3.27 -5.03 -0.06
C VAL A 67 -3.40 -5.86 1.21
N ILE A 68 -2.90 -5.31 2.32
CA ILE A 68 -3.08 -5.83 3.67
C ILE A 68 -3.83 -4.78 4.49
N LEU A 69 -5.00 -5.14 5.02
CA LEU A 69 -5.72 -4.31 5.97
C LEU A 69 -5.06 -4.38 7.36
N THR A 70 -4.87 -3.23 8.02
CA THR A 70 -4.23 -3.13 9.33
C THR A 70 -4.85 -2.03 10.18
N ASP A 71 -4.92 -2.26 11.49
CA ASP A 71 -5.35 -1.25 12.46
C ASP A 71 -4.18 -0.35 12.95
N SER A 72 -2.94 -0.72 12.60
CA SER A 72 -1.69 -0.19 13.18
C SER A 72 -0.87 0.67 12.19
N GLU A 73 0.45 0.44 12.06
CA GLU A 73 1.30 1.15 11.10
C GLU A 73 0.81 0.85 9.67
N SER A 74 0.23 1.84 9.00
CA SER A 74 -0.22 1.77 7.61
C SER A 74 0.59 2.69 6.70
N GLU A 75 0.61 2.36 5.40
CA GLU A 75 1.12 3.22 4.32
C GLU A 75 0.03 4.14 3.79
N TRP A 76 -1.24 3.74 3.94
CA TRP A 76 -2.39 4.55 3.56
C TRP A 76 -3.47 4.47 4.63
N GLU A 77 -4.21 5.55 4.78
CA GLU A 77 -5.41 5.62 5.60
C GLU A 77 -6.57 6.13 4.74
N ILE A 78 -7.68 5.38 4.75
CA ILE A 78 -8.93 5.72 4.07
C ILE A 78 -9.96 6.02 5.13
N ASN A 79 -10.34 7.28 5.26
CA ASN A 79 -11.33 7.76 6.22
C ASN A 79 -12.64 8.06 5.52
N VAL A 80 -13.67 7.29 5.83
CA VAL A 80 -14.98 7.36 5.19
C VAL A 80 -15.98 7.90 6.19
N LYS A 81 -16.72 8.95 5.80
CA LYS A 81 -17.90 9.41 6.53
C LYS A 81 -19.13 9.26 5.66
N ALA A 82 -20.14 8.59 6.16
CA ALA A 82 -21.40 8.41 5.45
C ALA A 82 -22.61 8.86 6.29
N ALA A 83 -23.62 9.40 5.63
CA ALA A 83 -24.86 9.81 6.27
C ALA A 83 -26.06 9.44 5.40
N GLU A 84 -27.10 8.88 6.03
CA GLU A 84 -28.39 8.69 5.41
C GLU A 84 -29.16 10.02 5.38
N ILE A 85 -29.65 10.41 4.21
CA ILE A 85 -30.48 11.60 4.02
C ILE A 85 -31.86 11.19 3.52
N ILE A 86 -32.89 11.93 3.94
CA ILE A 86 -34.25 11.77 3.45
C ILE A 86 -34.51 12.87 2.44
N THR A 87 -34.87 12.50 1.22
CA THR A 87 -35.03 13.44 0.12
C THR A 87 -36.49 13.91 0.06
N GLU A 88 -36.74 15.22 0.03
CA GLU A 88 -38.08 15.84 0.22
C GLU A 88 -39.19 15.29 -0.70
N ASN A 89 -38.83 14.70 -1.84
CA ASN A 89 -39.76 14.22 -2.87
C ASN A 89 -40.02 12.70 -2.85
N SER A 90 -39.44 11.96 -1.91
CA SER A 90 -39.69 10.52 -1.78
C SER A 90 -39.36 10.04 -0.38
N ASP A 91 -40.13 9.08 0.16
CA ASP A 91 -39.75 8.30 1.35
C ASP A 91 -38.47 7.43 1.13
N LYS A 92 -37.68 7.73 0.09
CA LYS A 92 -36.41 7.10 -0.20
C LYS A 92 -35.32 7.72 0.67
N LYS A 93 -34.52 6.81 1.21
CA LYS A 93 -33.32 7.08 1.98
C LYS A 93 -32.14 7.08 1.01
N ASP A 94 -31.49 8.21 0.83
CA ASP A 94 -30.24 8.31 0.06
C ASP A 94 -29.05 8.29 1.01
N ILE A 95 -27.84 8.01 0.52
CA ILE A 95 -26.62 7.95 1.34
C ILE A 95 -25.57 8.88 0.74
N VAL A 96 -25.20 9.90 1.50
CA VAL A 96 -24.07 10.78 1.18
C VAL A 96 -22.81 10.16 1.76
N CYS A 97 -21.73 10.09 0.98
CA CYS A 97 -20.46 9.53 1.44
C CYS A 97 -19.27 10.38 1.01
N THR A 98 -18.39 10.71 1.96
CA THR A 98 -17.09 11.29 1.68
C THR A 98 -16.00 10.32 2.11
N ALA A 99 -15.01 10.10 1.24
CA ALA A 99 -13.84 9.30 1.53
C ALA A 99 -12.60 10.20 1.39
N VAL A 100 -11.78 10.25 2.42
CA VAL A 100 -10.52 10.98 2.40
C VAL A 100 -9.39 9.98 2.51
N VAL A 101 -8.51 9.98 1.52
CA VAL A 101 -7.33 9.12 1.50
C VAL A 101 -6.11 9.96 1.84
N PHE A 102 -5.24 9.49 2.72
CA PHE A 102 -3.94 10.10 2.96
C PHE A 102 -2.86 9.08 3.31
N GLU A 103 -1.62 9.40 2.98
CA GLU A 103 -0.42 8.67 3.43
C GLU A 103 -0.02 9.20 4.82
N PRO A 104 -0.16 8.41 5.90
CA PRO A 104 0.19 8.87 7.24
C PRO A 104 1.69 9.17 7.33
N VAL A 105 2.04 10.15 8.17
CA VAL A 105 3.44 10.54 8.36
C VAL A 105 4.20 9.35 8.92
N ASN A 106 5.12 8.81 8.12
CA ASN A 106 5.98 7.73 8.58
C ASN A 106 6.91 8.30 9.66
N LYS A 107 6.57 8.00 10.91
CA LYS A 107 7.27 8.51 12.09
C LYS A 107 8.76 8.20 12.05
N LYS A 108 9.16 7.02 11.54
CA LYS A 108 10.57 6.64 11.37
C LYS A 108 11.29 7.52 10.34
N LYS A 109 10.63 7.86 9.21
CA LYS A 109 11.20 8.80 8.23
C LYS A 109 11.34 10.20 8.82
N LEU A 110 10.33 10.65 9.57
CA LEU A 110 10.35 11.95 10.25
C LEU A 110 11.47 12.00 11.30
N ASP A 111 11.56 10.98 12.15
CA ASP A 111 12.57 10.85 13.20
C ASP A 111 13.97 10.78 12.57
N ALA A 112 14.18 10.00 11.50
CA ALA A 112 15.46 9.95 10.80
C ALA A 112 15.86 11.30 10.17
N LEU A 113 14.90 12.07 9.65
CA LEU A 113 15.12 13.42 9.15
C LEU A 113 15.51 14.37 10.29
N ILE A 114 14.80 14.30 11.42
CA ILE A 114 15.10 15.07 12.63
C ILE A 114 16.50 14.71 13.15
N ASP A 115 16.84 13.43 13.23
CA ASP A 115 18.14 12.95 13.70
C ASP A 115 19.27 13.38 12.77
N THR A 116 19.07 13.27 11.45
CA THR A 116 20.02 13.77 10.43
C THR A 116 20.24 15.26 10.59
N TYR A 117 19.19 16.02 10.89
CA TYR A 117 19.30 17.45 11.17
C TYR A 117 20.04 17.74 12.47
N LEU A 118 19.67 17.09 13.58
CA LEU A 118 20.33 17.25 14.87
C LEU A 118 21.82 16.89 14.80
N TYR A 119 22.18 15.93 13.95
CA TYR A 119 23.55 15.57 13.63
C TYR A 119 24.25 16.66 12.80
N LYS A 120 23.71 17.07 11.64
CA LYS A 120 24.31 18.09 10.76
C LYS A 120 24.39 19.48 11.39
N ARG A 121 23.46 19.84 12.28
CA ARG A 121 23.47 21.09 13.04
C ARG A 121 24.69 21.20 13.97
N ARG A 122 25.26 20.06 14.43
CA ARG A 122 26.50 20.07 15.23
C ARG A 122 27.73 20.44 14.38
N GLU A 123 27.68 20.21 13.07
CA GLU A 123 28.82 20.44 12.17
C GLU A 123 28.72 21.74 11.36
N ILE A 124 27.50 22.24 11.10
CA ILE A 124 27.27 23.31 10.13
C ILE A 124 26.29 24.32 10.74
N GLY A 125 26.77 25.53 11.05
CA GLY A 125 25.97 26.62 11.63
C GLY A 125 24.79 27.08 10.75
N ASN A 126 24.19 28.23 11.10
CA ASN A 126 22.88 28.75 10.64
C ASN A 126 22.42 28.47 9.17
N SER A 127 23.31 28.32 8.19
CA SER A 127 22.95 27.89 6.81
C SER A 127 22.25 26.51 6.73
N ALA A 128 22.47 25.62 7.71
CA ALA A 128 21.79 24.33 7.78
C ALA A 128 20.31 24.46 8.19
N ILE A 129 19.94 25.53 8.90
CA ILE A 129 18.57 25.79 9.37
C ILE A 129 17.65 26.11 8.19
N GLU A 130 18.12 26.89 7.23
CA GLU A 130 17.34 27.30 6.06
C GLU A 130 17.10 26.13 5.11
N LYS A 131 18.12 25.29 4.88
CA LYS A 131 17.97 24.04 4.11
C LYS A 131 17.02 23.06 4.79
N PHE A 132 17.15 22.84 6.10
CA PHE A 132 16.26 21.95 6.84
C PHE A 132 14.83 22.45 6.87
N SER A 133 14.61 23.76 7.09
CA SER A 133 13.28 24.35 7.04
C SER A 133 12.63 24.19 5.67
N THR A 134 13.42 24.31 4.61
CA THR A 134 12.97 24.07 3.22
C THR A 134 12.65 22.59 2.98
N GLU A 135 13.47 21.67 3.47
CA GLU A 135 13.22 20.22 3.36
C GLU A 135 11.99 19.79 4.18
N LEU A 136 11.82 20.29 5.40
CA LEU A 136 10.62 20.09 6.22
C LEU A 136 9.38 20.66 5.56
N ALA A 137 9.46 21.90 5.05
CA ALA A 137 8.36 22.52 4.33
C ALA A 137 8.00 21.73 3.07
N LYS A 138 8.98 21.19 2.35
CA LYS A 138 8.78 20.31 1.20
C LYS A 138 8.11 18.99 1.61
N LEU A 139 8.57 18.37 2.71
CA LEU A 139 7.96 17.17 3.27
C LEU A 139 6.50 17.45 3.64
N MET A 140 6.25 18.52 4.40
CA MET A 140 4.90 18.95 4.80
C MET A 140 4.01 19.30 3.60
N TYR A 141 4.58 19.90 2.55
CA TYR A 141 3.87 20.21 1.31
C TYR A 141 3.54 18.95 0.50
N GLU A 142 4.48 18.01 0.39
CA GLU A 142 4.24 16.69 -0.20
C GLU A 142 3.15 15.93 0.59
N TYR A 143 3.20 15.96 1.92
CA TYR A 143 2.14 15.41 2.79
C TYR A 143 0.78 16.10 2.57
N LYS A 144 0.74 17.44 2.47
CA LYS A 144 -0.49 18.19 2.19
C LYS A 144 -1.08 17.89 0.81
N ARG A 145 -0.24 17.47 -0.14
CA ARG A 145 -0.66 17.10 -1.51
C ARG A 145 -1.16 15.65 -1.59
N LEU A 146 -0.83 14.80 -0.62
CA LEU A 146 -1.20 13.39 -0.58
C LEU A 146 -2.59 13.12 0.04
N SER A 147 -3.29 14.16 0.53
CA SER A 147 -4.69 14.03 0.92
C SER A 147 -5.59 14.12 -0.32
N GLU A 148 -5.96 12.98 -0.89
CA GLU A 148 -7.00 12.94 -1.92
C GLU A 148 -8.37 12.93 -1.24
N HIS A 149 -9.11 14.02 -1.41
CA HIS A 149 -10.50 14.11 -0.98
C HIS A 149 -11.39 13.59 -2.10
N LEU A 150 -12.02 12.44 -1.89
CA LEU A 150 -12.97 11.85 -2.80
C LEU A 150 -14.39 12.08 -2.26
N PHE A 151 -15.25 12.70 -3.07
CA PHE A 151 -16.64 13.01 -2.72
C PHE A 151 -17.57 12.19 -3.60
N PHE A 152 -18.49 11.46 -2.99
CA PHE A 152 -19.42 10.60 -3.71
C PHE A 152 -20.85 10.75 -3.17
N LEU A 153 -21.83 10.71 -4.08
CA LEU A 153 -23.25 10.77 -3.75
C LEU A 153 -23.93 9.55 -4.35
N THR A 154 -24.64 8.76 -3.52
CA THR A 154 -25.39 7.60 -4.00
C THR A 154 -26.72 7.45 -3.27
N ASP A 155 -27.63 6.67 -3.82
CA ASP A 155 -28.81 6.16 -3.12
C ASP A 155 -28.44 4.93 -2.25
N SER A 156 -29.25 4.65 -1.21
CA SER A 156 -28.99 3.57 -0.24
C SER A 156 -28.93 2.17 -0.86
N ILE A 157 -29.54 1.98 -2.03
CA ILE A 157 -29.58 0.70 -2.76
C ILE A 157 -28.23 0.41 -3.43
N HIS A 158 -27.41 1.42 -3.71
CA HIS A 158 -26.15 1.27 -4.46
C HIS A 158 -24.89 1.51 -3.63
N ILE A 159 -24.91 1.25 -2.31
CA ILE A 159 -23.72 1.29 -1.43
C ILE A 159 -22.55 0.50 -2.03
N ARG A 160 -22.83 -0.69 -2.59
CA ARG A 160 -21.79 -1.51 -3.23
C ARG A 160 -21.09 -0.77 -4.37
N ARG A 161 -21.85 -0.07 -5.23
CA ARG A 161 -21.29 0.69 -6.35
C ARG A 161 -20.42 1.83 -5.84
N LEU A 162 -20.92 2.56 -4.85
CA LEU A 162 -20.17 3.62 -4.17
C LEU A 162 -18.83 3.11 -3.61
N CYS A 163 -18.84 2.01 -2.86
CA CYS A 163 -17.61 1.42 -2.32
C CYS A 163 -16.63 1.03 -3.44
N SER A 164 -17.13 0.42 -4.51
CA SER A 164 -16.31 0.02 -5.66
C SER A 164 -15.70 1.25 -6.37
N GLU A 165 -16.45 2.34 -6.52
CA GLU A 165 -15.96 3.60 -7.09
C GLU A 165 -14.88 4.25 -6.21
N ILE A 166 -15.07 4.30 -4.88
CA ILE A 166 -14.06 4.81 -3.94
C ILE A 166 -12.76 4.00 -4.09
N ILE A 167 -12.85 2.67 -4.09
CA ILE A 167 -11.68 1.79 -4.18
C ILE A 167 -11.04 1.86 -5.56
N ALA A 168 -11.81 1.96 -6.64
CA ALA A 168 -11.28 2.12 -7.99
C ALA A 168 -10.49 3.43 -8.14
N ASP A 169 -11.03 4.53 -7.62
CA ASP A 169 -10.35 5.84 -7.62
C ASP A 169 -9.07 5.80 -6.80
N PHE A 170 -9.13 5.27 -5.57
CA PHE A 170 -7.96 5.07 -4.72
C PHE A 170 -6.89 4.19 -5.39
N ASN A 171 -7.30 3.09 -6.00
CA ASN A 171 -6.41 2.18 -6.72
C ASN A 171 -5.73 2.87 -7.91
N GLY A 172 -6.50 3.63 -8.69
CA GLY A 172 -6.00 4.34 -9.86
C GLY A 172 -5.07 5.51 -9.55
N LYS A 173 -5.39 6.30 -8.52
CA LYS A 173 -4.68 7.55 -8.21
C LYS A 173 -3.55 7.36 -7.20
N CYS A 174 -3.70 6.45 -6.25
CA CYS A 174 -2.74 6.26 -5.17
C CYS A 174 -1.87 5.00 -5.37
N LEU A 175 -2.49 3.83 -5.57
CA LEU A 175 -1.75 2.57 -5.62
C LEU A 175 -1.00 2.36 -6.94
N ASN A 176 -1.64 2.58 -8.09
CA ASN A 176 -1.02 2.35 -9.40
C ASN A 176 0.28 3.13 -9.61
N PRO A 177 0.35 4.45 -9.34
CA PRO A 177 1.61 5.18 -9.45
C PRO A 177 2.71 4.63 -8.54
N LYS A 178 2.33 4.11 -7.37
CA LYS A 178 3.26 3.53 -6.41
C LYS A 178 3.76 2.15 -6.85
N ARG A 179 2.88 1.33 -7.44
CA ARG A 179 3.27 0.06 -8.09
C ARG A 179 4.27 0.29 -9.20
N GLU A 180 4.00 1.24 -10.10
CA GLU A 180 4.92 1.60 -11.19
C GLU A 180 6.27 2.12 -10.68
N PHE A 181 6.27 2.82 -9.56
CA PHE A 181 7.50 3.25 -8.90
C PHE A 181 8.32 2.05 -8.41
N TYR A 182 7.71 1.14 -7.64
CA TYR A 182 8.40 -0.06 -7.12
C TYR A 182 8.88 -0.99 -8.23
N GLN A 183 8.09 -1.19 -9.28
CA GLN A 183 8.50 -1.98 -10.44
C GLN A 183 9.75 -1.40 -11.10
N ARG A 184 9.78 -0.08 -11.33
CA ARG A 184 10.97 0.59 -11.90
C ARG A 184 12.20 0.46 -11.02
N GLU A 185 12.05 0.60 -9.70
CA GLU A 185 13.17 0.42 -8.77
C GLU A 185 13.71 -1.02 -8.82
N GLN A 186 12.83 -2.02 -8.80
CA GLN A 186 13.24 -3.43 -8.89
C GLN A 186 13.91 -3.75 -10.22
N GLU A 187 13.41 -3.21 -11.34
CA GLU A 187 14.05 -3.37 -12.65
C GLU A 187 15.44 -2.73 -12.70
N ALA A 188 15.61 -1.56 -12.09
CA ALA A 188 16.90 -0.89 -12.01
C ALA A 188 17.92 -1.70 -11.20
N ILE A 189 17.49 -2.24 -10.05
CA ILE A 189 18.32 -3.12 -9.22
C ILE A 189 18.70 -4.39 -10.00
N ARG A 190 17.75 -5.03 -10.68
CA ARG A 190 18.01 -6.23 -11.50
C ARG A 190 19.00 -5.98 -12.64
N LYS A 191 19.14 -4.76 -13.15
CA LYS A 191 20.12 -4.41 -14.20
C LYS A 191 21.54 -4.16 -13.66
N LEU A 192 21.68 -3.94 -12.35
CA LEU A 192 22.96 -3.66 -11.70
C LEU A 192 23.70 -4.94 -11.24
N TYR A 193 23.00 -6.07 -11.18
CA TYR A 193 23.51 -7.39 -10.79
C TYR A 193 23.41 -8.38 -11.95
#